data_AF-A0A5E6NQI1-F1
#
_entry.id   AF-A0A5E6NQI1-F1
#
_cell.length_a   1.000
_cell.length_b   1.000
_cell.length_c   1.000
_cell.angle_alpha   90.00
_cell.angle_beta   90.00
_cell.angle_gamma   90.00
#
_symmetry.space_group_name_H-M   'P 1'
#
loop_
_entity.id
_entity.type
_entity.pdbx_description
1 polymer ?
#
loop_
_entity_poly.entity_id
_entity_poly.type
_entity_poly.pdbx_seq_one_letter_code
_entity_poly.pdbx_strand_id
1 'polypeptide(L)' 'MFFEFGITPKTNGMVERVNGTIKNATVKVITYQNIDEMKQDLNKFLIFYNFNRGHGGLRKEIKVRTPYEALVLI' A
#
# COMPACT_ATOMS: atom_id res chain seq x y z
N MET A 1 -1.89 0.54 -9.13
CA MET A 1 -3.14 1.02 -9.75
C MET A 1 -4.28 0.29 -9.05
N PHE A 2 -4.97 0.95 -8.11
CA PHE A 2 -6.09 0.34 -7.39
C PHE A 2 -7.37 0.79 -8.09
N PHE A 3 -7.86 -0.03 -9.01
CA PHE A 3 -9.12 0.19 -9.71
C PHE A 3 -10.31 -0.25 -8.84
N GLU A 4 -11.20 0.69 -8.56
CA GLU A 4 -12.54 0.46 -8.02
C GLU A 4 -13.50 0.10 -9.18
N PHE A 5 -13.51 -1.15 -9.63
CA PHE A 5 -14.59 -1.66 -10.50
C PHE A 5 -15.03 -3.05 -10.01
N GLY A 6 -16.23 -3.12 -9.42
CA GLY A 6 -16.88 -4.36 -8.97
C GLY A 6 -16.91 -4.53 -7.45
N ILE A 7 -17.63 -3.66 -6.74
CA ILE A 7 -17.70 -3.66 -5.27
C ILE A 7 -18.67 -4.74 -4.80
N THR A 8 -18.14 -5.94 -4.55
CA THR A 8 -18.74 -6.86 -3.59
C THR A 8 -17.76 -7.05 -2.43
N PRO A 9 -18.20 -7.25 -1.17
CA PRO A 9 -17.29 -7.44 -0.04
C PRO A 9 -16.24 -8.55 -0.26
N LYS A 10 -16.54 -9.54 -1.12
CA LYS A 10 -15.63 -10.63 -1.48
C LYS A 10 -14.42 -10.19 -2.31
N THR A 11 -14.53 -9.15 -3.14
CA THR A 11 -13.43 -8.70 -4.03
C THR A 11 -12.59 -7.56 -3.43
N ASN A 12 -13.04 -6.97 -2.30
CA ASN A 12 -12.40 -5.79 -1.72
C ASN A 12 -11.34 -6.07 -0.64
N GLY A 13 -11.19 -7.32 -0.19
CA GLY A 13 -10.35 -7.65 0.97
C GLY A 13 -8.87 -7.26 0.82
N MET A 14 -8.35 -7.24 -0.40
CA MET A 14 -6.97 -6.78 -0.66
C MET A 14 -6.83 -5.26 -0.50
N VAL A 15 -7.80 -4.50 -1.00
CA VAL A 15 -7.85 -3.04 -0.86
C VAL A 15 -8.01 -2.66 0.61
N GLU A 16 -8.90 -3.35 1.34
CA GLU A 16 -9.11 -3.13 2.78
C GLU A 16 -7.84 -3.40 3.59
N ARG A 17 -7.10 -4.48 3.28
CA ARG A 17 -5.83 -4.80 3.94
C ARG A 17 -4.75 -3.75 3.66
N VAL A 18 -4.66 -3.26 2.41
CA VAL A 18 -3.71 -2.19 2.05
C VAL A 18 -4.11 -0.88 2.76
N ASN A 19 -5.38 -0.51 2.75
CA ASN A 19 -5.90 0.65 3.46
C ASN A 19 -5.64 0.56 4.97
N GLY A 20 -5.79 -0.61 5.57
CA GLY A 20 -5.44 -0.85 6.96
C GLY A 20 -3.94 -0.65 7.22
N THR A 21 -3.09 -1.13 6.33
CA THR A 21 -1.63 -0.96 6.42
C THR A 21 -1.23 0.52 6.34
N ILE A 22 -1.78 1.27 5.38
CA ILE A 22 -1.54 2.72 5.24
C ILE A 22 -1.99 3.45 6.51
N LYS A 23 -3.22 3.19 6.98
CA LYS A 23 -3.78 3.88 8.16
C LYS A 23 -2.97 3.61 9.43
N ASN A 24 -2.57 2.36 9.65
CA ASN A 24 -1.78 1.97 10.83
C ASN A 24 -0.37 2.56 10.81
N ALA A 25 0.20 2.83 9.62
CA ALA A 25 1.53 3.43 9.48
C ALA A 25 1.52 4.97 9.49
N THR A 26 0.35 5.60 9.30
CA THR A 26 0.24 7.07 9.16
C THR A 26 -0.80 7.64 10.12
N VAL A 27 -2.04 7.84 9.66
CA VAL A 27 -3.10 8.63 10.32
C VAL A 27 -3.55 8.10 11.69
N LYS A 28 -3.21 6.86 12.06
CA LYS A 28 -3.51 6.33 13.40
C LYS A 28 -2.41 6.56 14.43
N VAL A 29 -1.19 6.86 13.99
CA VAL A 29 -0.01 6.97 14.87
C VAL A 29 0.64 8.36 14.82
N ILE A 30 0.30 9.18 13.83
CA ILE A 30 0.80 10.55 13.66
C ILE A 30 -0.37 11.52 13.73
N THR A 31 -0.23 12.57 14.52
CA THR A 31 -1.12 13.74 14.51
C THR A 31 -0.55 14.80 13.58
N TYR A 32 -1.26 15.08 12.49
CA TYR A 32 -0.87 16.11 11.52
C TYR A 32 -1.49 17.46 11.90
N GLN A 33 -0.74 18.54 11.70
CA GLN A 33 -1.26 19.90 11.93
C GLN A 33 -2.13 20.38 10.77
N ASN A 34 -1.89 19.86 9.57
CA ASN A 34 -2.64 20.20 8.37
C ASN A 34 -2.63 19.05 7.35
N ILE A 35 -3.43 19.21 6.29
CA ILE A 35 -3.57 18.20 5.25
C ILE A 35 -2.29 18.01 4.42
N ASP A 36 -1.44 19.02 4.30
CA ASP A 36 -0.25 18.95 3.47
C ASP A 36 0.85 18.12 4.12
N GLU A 37 1.00 18.19 5.45
CA GLU A 37 1.84 17.27 6.22
C GLU A 37 1.38 15.82 6.04
N MET A 38 0.07 15.57 6.13
CA MET A 38 -0.49 14.23 5.91
C MET A 38 -0.20 13.72 4.49
N LYS A 39 -0.38 14.56 3.46
CA LYS A 39 -0.06 14.20 2.07
C LYS A 39 1.41 13.89 1.89
N GLN A 40 2.29 14.69 2.50
CA GLN A 40 3.74 14.49 2.41
C GLN A 40 4.14 13.12 2.98
N ASP A 41 3.63 12.75 4.15
CA ASP A 41 3.93 11.45 4.76
C ASP A 41 3.27 10.28 4.02
N LEU A 42 2.05 10.46 3.51
CA LEU A 42 1.43 9.46 2.63
C LEU A 42 2.28 9.22 1.38
N ASN A 43 2.82 10.27 0.75
CA ASN A 43 3.71 10.13 -0.41
C ASN A 43 5.00 9.38 -0.05
N LYS A 44 5.64 9.72 1.08
CA LYS A 44 6.81 8.99 1.57
C LYS A 44 6.50 7.51 1.80
N PHE A 45 5.36 7.21 2.45
CA PHE A 45 4.92 5.84 2.68
C PHE A 45 4.73 5.09 1.37
N LEU A 46 4.05 5.68 0.38
CA LEU A 46 3.80 5.05 -0.92
C LEU A 46 5.09 4.75 -1.66
N ILE A 47 6.06 5.68 -1.65
CA ILE A 47 7.38 5.46 -2.25
C ILE A 47 8.10 4.30 -1.54
N PHE A 48 8.14 4.33 -0.20
CA PHE A 48 8.77 3.27 0.56
C PHE A 48 8.11 1.90 0.31
N TYR A 49 6.78 1.84 0.38
CA TYR A 49 6.03 0.60 0.22
C TYR A 49 6.19 0.00 -1.18
N ASN A 50 6.16 0.81 -2.24
CA ASN A 50 6.22 0.32 -3.61
C ASN A 50 7.64 -0.06 -4.05
N PHE A 51 8.67 0.62 -3.55
CA PHE A 51 10.05 0.48 -4.07
C PHE A 51 11.03 -0.15 -3.09
N ASN A 52 10.77 -0.12 -1.79
CA ASN A 52 11.73 -0.57 -0.77
C ASN A 52 11.24 -1.77 0.04
N ARG A 53 9.92 -2.04 0.03
CA ARG A 53 9.33 -3.13 0.80
C ARG A 53 9.03 -4.34 -0.08
N GLY A 54 9.81 -5.40 0.07
CA GLY A 54 9.50 -6.71 -0.52
C GLY A 54 8.27 -7.35 0.11
N HIS A 55 7.40 -7.97 -0.69
CA HIS A 55 6.18 -8.60 -0.17
C HIS A 55 6.46 -10.04 0.33
N GLY A 56 6.96 -10.17 1.56
CA GLY A 56 7.35 -11.47 2.14
C GLY A 56 6.27 -12.56 2.12
N GLY A 57 5.00 -12.17 2.29
CA GLY A 57 3.86 -13.09 2.19
C GLY A 57 3.58 -13.64 0.79
N LEU A 58 4.15 -13.05 -0.26
CA LEU A 58 3.97 -13.46 -1.67
C LEU A 58 5.25 -14.06 -2.25
N ARG A 59 5.94 -14.88 -1.44
CA ARG A 59 7.20 -15.53 -1.84
C ARG A 59 7.01 -16.48 -3.03
N LYS A 60 5.87 -17.17 -3.13
CA LYS A 60 5.61 -18.14 -4.20
C LYS A 60 5.21 -17.46 -5.51
N GLU A 61 4.52 -16.33 -5.39
CA GLU A 61 3.88 -15.61 -6.49
C GLU A 61 4.85 -14.61 -7.12
N ILE A 62 5.56 -13.82 -6.31
CA ILE A 62 6.44 -12.74 -6.80
C ILE A 62 7.86 -12.80 -6.21
N LYS A 63 8.26 -13.93 -5.60
CA LYS A 63 9.62 -14.12 -5.07
C LYS A 63 10.07 -13.02 -4.10
N VAL A 64 9.15 -12.48 -3.30
CA VAL A 64 9.42 -11.41 -2.32
C VAL A 64 9.89 -10.10 -2.97
N ARG A 65 9.65 -9.93 -4.28
CA ARG A 65 9.85 -8.66 -4.98
C ARG A 65 9.03 -7.54 -4.34
N THR A 66 9.52 -6.33 -4.53
CA THR A 66 8.76 -5.12 -4.24
C THR A 66 7.53 -5.06 -5.16
N PRO A 67 6.45 -4.33 -4.78
CA PRO A 67 5.30 -4.15 -5.65
C PRO A 67 5.66 -3.59 -7.03
N TYR A 68 6.62 -2.67 -7.10
CA TYR A 68 7.08 -2.12 -8.37
C TYR A 68 7.78 -3.19 -9.24
N GLU A 69 8.72 -3.94 -8.68
CA GLU A 69 9.41 -5.02 -9.40
C GLU A 69 8.45 -6.11 -9.86
N ALA A 70 7.41 -6.41 -9.07
CA ALA A 70 6.37 -7.32 -9.51
C ALA A 70 5.66 -6.78 -10.75
N LEU A 71 5.22 -5.51 -10.78
CA LEU A 71 4.53 -4.94 -11.95
C LEU A 71 5.40 -4.87 -13.21
N VAL A 72 6.69 -4.58 -13.07
CA VAL A 72 7.60 -4.38 -14.21
C VAL A 72 8.15 -5.69 -14.77
N LEU A 73 8.15 -6.77 -13.97
CA LEU A 73 8.73 -8.07 -14.32
C LEU A 73 7.68 -9.18 -14.51
N ILE A 74 6.41 -8.83 -14.72
CA ILE A 74 5.34 -9.71 -15.20
C ILE A 74 5.26 -9.60 -16.72
#